data_AF-A0A837HTH0-F1
#
_entry.id   AF-A0A837HTH0-F1
#
_cell.length_a   1.000
_cell.length_b   1.000
_cell.length_c   1.000
_cell.angle_alpha   90.00
_cell.angle_beta   90.00
_cell.angle_gamma   90.00
#
_symmetry.space_group_name_H-M   'P 1'
#
loop_
_entity.id
_entity.type
_entity.pdbx_description
1 polymer ?
#
loop_
_entity_poly.entity_id
_entity_poly.type
_entity_poly.pdbx_seq_one_letter_code
_entity_poly.pdbx_strand_id
1 'polypeptide(L)' 'MSQTQYLKMLEKEIQKLNKKIDLKILKGEVYRKEARDHRLLLKKVRYHTKQSFSQRMIHLFFRKNIYA' A
#
# COMPACT_ATOMS: atom_id res chain seq x y z
N MET A 1 -13.64 -2.14 -9.79
CA MET A 1 -12.27 -1.66 -9.45
C MET A 1 -11.37 -2.88 -9.33
N SER A 2 -10.37 -3.02 -10.19
CA SER A 2 -9.37 -4.09 -10.04
C SER A 2 -8.42 -3.78 -8.88
N GLN A 3 -7.79 -4.81 -8.30
CA GLN A 3 -6.78 -4.63 -7.25
C GLN A 3 -5.64 -3.71 -7.70
N THR A 4 -5.26 -3.78 -8.98
CA THR A 4 -4.24 -2.91 -9.58
C THR A 4 -4.68 -1.46 -9.66
N GLN A 5 -5.95 -1.18 -9.95
CA GLN A 5 -6.50 0.17 -9.93
C GLN A 5 -6.55 0.73 -8.50
N TYR A 6 -6.93 -0.08 -7.51
CA TYR A 6 -6.94 0.31 -6.10
C TYR A 6 -5.54 0.68 -5.60
N LEU A 7 -4.52 -0.13 -5.92
CA LEU A 7 -3.13 0.18 -5.57
C LEU A 7 -2.64 1.48 -6.24
N LYS A 8 -2.96 1.69 -7.52
CA LYS A 8 -2.65 2.94 -8.22
C LYS A 8 -3.33 4.17 -7.59
N MET A 9 -4.55 4.01 -7.06
CA MET A 9 -5.22 5.10 -6.34
C MET A 9 -4.52 5.43 -5.02
N LEU A 10 -4.17 4.41 -4.23
CA LEU A 10 -3.43 4.59 -2.98
C LEU A 10 -2.06 5.25 -3.20
N GLU A 11 -1.36 4.87 -4.27
CA GLU A 11 -0.08 5.46 -4.65
C GLU A 11 -0.22 6.96 -4.97
N LYS A 12 -1.26 7.34 -5.73
CA LYS A 12 -1.55 8.75 -6.00
C LYS A 12 -1.86 9.54 -4.73
N GLU A 13 -2.59 8.97 -3.78
CA GLU A 13 -2.87 9.61 -2.49
C GLU A 13 -1.61 9.79 -1.64
N ILE A 14 -0.75 8.77 -1.59
CA ILE A 14 0.55 8.84 -0.91
C ILE A 14 1.40 9.97 -1.51
N GLN A 15 1.50 10.06 -2.84
CA GLN A 15 2.25 11.13 -3.50
C GLN A 15 1.68 12.52 -3.21
N LYS A 16 0.35 12.67 -3.14
CA LYS A 16 -0.28 13.95 -2.76
C LYS A 16 0.06 14.34 -1.32
N LEU A 17 0.04 13.40 -0.39
CA LEU A 17 0.43 13.66 1.00
C LEU A 17 1.90 14.05 1.12
N ASN A 18 2.79 13.40 0.38
CA ASN A 18 4.22 13.75 0.37
C ASN A 18 4.42 15.21 -0.08
N LYS A 19 3.82 15.61 -1.21
CA LYS A 19 3.88 17.01 -1.66
C LYS A 19 3.40 17.99 -0.59
N LYS A 20 2.33 17.64 0.13
CA LYS A 20 1.79 18.49 1.22
C LYS A 20 2.73 18.55 2.42
N ILE A 21 3.34 17.42 2.80
CA ILE A 21 4.33 17.36 3.87
C ILE A 21 5.56 18.18 3.49
N ASP A 22 6.08 18.04 2.27
CA ASP A 22 7.24 18.79 1.79
C ASP A 22 6.98 20.30 1.86
N LEU A 23 5.81 20.75 1.39
CA LEU A 23 5.41 22.16 1.50
C LEU A 23 5.33 22.63 2.95
N LYS A 24 4.84 21.80 3.87
CA LYS A 24 4.77 22.14 5.30
C LYS A 24 6.15 22.19 5.94
N ILE A 25 7.05 21.28 5.58
CA ILE A 25 8.45 21.29 6.04
C ILE A 25 9.12 22.59 5.61
N LEU A 26 8.98 22.99 4.34
CA LEU A 26 9.56 24.23 3.82
C LEU A 26 9.03 25.47 4.56
N LYS A 27 7.78 25.46 5.00
CA LYS A 27 7.16 26.55 5.75
C LYS A 27 7.41 26.49 7.26
N GLY A 28 8.05 25.43 7.77
CA GLY A 28 8.17 25.18 9.21
C GLY A 28 6.84 24.86 9.91
N GLU A 29 5.81 24.45 9.16
CA GLU A 29 4.49 24.11 9.68
C GLU A 29 4.42 22.67 10.21
N VAL A 30 3.52 22.43 11.16
CA VAL A 30 3.28 21.09 11.70
C VAL A 30 2.59 20.20 10.65
N TYR A 31 3.23 19.08 10.33
CA TYR A 31 2.75 18.07 9.36
C TYR A 31 2.38 16.72 10.00
N ARG A 32 2.25 16.67 11.34
CA ARG A 32 2.02 15.41 12.10
C ARG A 32 0.75 14.68 11.65
N LYS A 33 -0.29 15.40 11.25
CA LYS A 33 -1.54 14.83 10.75
C LYS A 33 -1.31 14.11 9.41
N GLU A 34 -0.70 14.79 8.46
CA GLU A 34 -0.38 14.25 7.14
C GLU A 34 0.55 13.02 7.23
N ALA A 35 1.54 13.06 8.12
CA ALA A 35 2.44 11.94 8.37
C ALA A 35 1.71 10.70 8.93
N ARG A 36 0.71 10.90 9.80
CA ARG A 36 -0.12 9.81 10.33
C ARG A 36 -0.95 9.16 9.22
N ASP A 37 -1.56 9.98 8.37
CA ASP A 37 -2.41 9.52 7.27
C ASP A 37 -1.55 8.78 6.21
N HIS A 38 -0.36 9.31 5.91
CA HIS A 38 0.62 8.64 5.04
C HIS A 38 1.01 7.26 5.56
N ARG A 39 1.32 7.14 6.87
CA ARG A 39 1.65 5.85 7.50
C ARG A 39 0.49 4.86 7.44
N LEU A 40 -0.75 5.33 7.53
CA LEU A 40 -1.95 4.49 7.44
C LEU A 40 -2.15 3.95 6.01
N LEU A 41 -1.93 4.77 4.99
CA LEU A 41 -1.99 4.34 3.59
C LEU A 41 -0.90 3.31 3.26
N LEU A 42 0.33 3.50 3.75
CA LEU A 42 1.40 2.51 3.59
C LEU A 42 1.07 1.15 4.23
N LYS A 43 0.38 1.14 5.38
CA LYS A 43 -0.10 -0.11 5.98
C LYS A 43 -1.12 -0.81 5.10
N LYS A 44 -2.06 -0.06 4.50
CA LYS A 44 -3.05 -0.61 3.55
C LYS A 44 -2.36 -1.24 2.33
N VAL A 45 -1.41 -0.52 1.72
CA VAL A 45 -0.63 -1.06 0.58
C VAL A 45 0.05 -2.38 0.97
N ARG A 46 0.76 -2.40 2.10
CA ARG A 46 1.45 -3.61 2.59
C ARG A 46 0.51 -4.79 2.83
N TYR A 47 -0.67 -4.54 3.40
CA TYR A 47 -1.66 -5.59 3.63
C TYR A 47 -2.11 -6.24 2.31
N HIS A 48 -2.45 -5.43 1.32
CA HIS A 48 -2.87 -5.93 0.01
C HIS A 48 -1.74 -6.64 -0.77
N THR A 49 -0.50 -6.15 -0.68
CA THR A 49 0.65 -6.84 -1.30
C THR A 49 0.93 -8.19 -0.64
N LYS A 50 0.85 -8.28 0.70
CA LYS A 50 1.06 -9.54 1.43
C LYS A 50 -0.01 -10.59 1.13
N GLN A 51 -1.27 -10.17 1.00
CA GLN A 51 -2.37 -11.07 0.64
C GLN A 51 -2.15 -11.71 -0.73
N SER A 52 -1.76 -10.92 -1.74
CA SER A 52 -1.46 -11.45 -3.08
C SER A 52 -0.24 -12.38 -3.11
N PHE A 53 0.80 -12.08 -2.32
CA PHE A 53 1.98 -12.93 -2.25
C PHE A 53 1.69 -14.26 -1.55
N SER A 54 1.01 -14.24 -0.41
CA SER A 54 0.65 -15.46 0.33
C SER A 54 -0.28 -16.38 -0.47
N GLN A 55 -1.27 -15.83 -1.17
CA GLN A 55 -2.11 -16.61 -2.09
C GLN A 55 -1.31 -17.26 -3.21
N ARG A 56 -0.35 -16.53 -3.79
CA ARG A 56 0.53 -17.05 -4.85
C ARG A 56 1.46 -18.16 -4.33
N MET A 57 1.96 -18.02 -3.10
CA MET A 57 2.77 -19.05 -2.45
C MET A 57 1.95 -20.30 -2.14
N ILE A 58 0.78 -20.16 -1.51
CA ILE A 58 -0.12 -21.31 -1.25
C ILE A 58 -0.42 -22.06 -2.55
N HIS A 59 -0.74 -21.33 -3.63
CA HIS A 59 -1.00 -21.96 -4.93
C HIS A 59 0.24 -22.63 -5.56
N LEU A 60 1.47 -22.23 -5.23
CA LEU A 60 2.70 -22.89 -5.71
C LEU A 60 3.04 -24.14 -4.90
N PHE A 61 2.83 -24.12 -3.58
CA PHE A 61 3.18 -25.23 -2.68
C PHE A 61 2.08 -26.29 -2.57
N PHE A 62 0.81 -25.94 -2.76
CA PHE A 62 -0.32 -26.87 -2.67
C PHE A 62 -0.87 -27.31 -4.05
N ARG A 63 -0.15 -27.04 -5.15
CA ARG A 63 -0.49 -27.50 -6.52
C ARG A 63 -0.03 -28.92 -6.87
N LYS A 64 0.14 -29.82 -5.89
CA LYS A 64 0.39 -31.23 -6.19
C LYS A 64 -0.05 -32.17 -5.06
N ASN A 65 -1.23 -32.77 -5.22
CA ASN A 65 -1.44 -34.23 -5.29
C ASN A 65 -2.94 -34.58 -5.27
N ILE A 66 -3.55 -34.63 -6.46
CA ILE A 66 -4.65 -35.54 -6.82
C ILE A 66 -4.44 -35.70 -8.34
N TYR A 67 -3.84 -36.76 -8.88
CA TYR A 67 -4.15 -38.19 -8.78
C TYR A 67 -2.89 -39.05 -8.78
N ALA A 68 -3.01 -40.21 -8.12
CA ALA A 68 -2.11 -41.37 -8.17
C ALA A 68 -2.10 -42.01 -9.58
#